data_AF-A0A920MY04-F1
#
_entry.id   AF-A0A920MY04-F1
#
_cell.length_a   1.000
_cell.length_b   1.000
_cell.length_c   1.000
_cell.angle_alpha   90.00
_cell.angle_beta   90.00
_cell.angle_gamma   90.00
#
_symmetry.space_group_name_H-M   'P 1'
#
loop_
_entity.id
_entity.type
_entity.pdbx_description
1 polymer ?
#
loop_
_entity_poly.entity_id
_entity_poly.type
_entity_poly.pdbx_seq_one_letter_code
_entity_poly.pdbx_strand_id
1 'polypeptide(L)' 'MGVINIGILPTPANYYSMFKLGVSGSVQITGSHNPPEFNGFKMSMNKKAVYGDDIQSLYSIIQRKIMKKGKVPKHRTIY' A
#
# COMPACT_ATOMS: atom_id res chain seq x y z
N MET A 1 1.57 -11.47 11.02
CA MET A 1 1.18 -10.60 9.89
C MET A 1 2.36 -10.53 8.94
N GLY A 2 2.15 -10.83 7.67
CA GLY A 2 3.19 -10.84 6.64
C GLY A 2 2.84 -9.89 5.50
N VAL A 3 3.83 -9.49 4.73
CA VAL A 3 3.68 -8.69 3.50
C VAL A 3 3.83 -9.64 2.32
N ILE A 4 2.93 -9.53 1.34
CA ILE A 4 3.04 -10.22 0.05
C ILE A 4 3.58 -9.21 -0.95
N ASN A 5 4.76 -9.47 -1.51
CA ASN A 5 5.28 -8.68 -2.62
C ASN A 5 4.72 -9.23 -3.93
N ILE A 6 3.92 -8.42 -4.62
CA ILE A 6 3.29 -8.76 -5.90
C ILE A 6 3.98 -8.12 -7.11
N GLY A 7 5.16 -7.49 -6.90
CA GLY A 7 6.01 -6.98 -7.96
C GLY A 7 5.54 -5.68 -8.62
N ILE A 8 6.06 -5.43 -9.83
CA ILE A 8 5.71 -4.28 -10.66
C ILE A 8 4.49 -4.63 -11.49
N LEU A 9 3.41 -3.88 -11.32
CA LEU A 9 2.16 -4.12 -12.01
C LEU A 9 1.30 -2.86 -12.13
N PRO A 10 0.34 -2.83 -13.06
CA PRO A 10 -0.62 -1.73 -13.18
C PRO A 10 -1.45 -1.56 -11.91
N THR A 11 -1.85 -0.32 -11.61
CA THR A 11 -2.73 -0.01 -10.46
C THR A 11 -3.98 -0.92 -10.36
N PRO A 12 -4.72 -1.23 -11.45
CA PRO A 12 -5.87 -2.14 -11.35
C PRO A 12 -5.54 -3.54 -10.83
N ALA A 13 -4.36 -4.08 -11.18
CA ALA A 13 -3.93 -5.38 -10.69
C ALA A 13 -3.60 -5.35 -9.18
N ASN A 14 -3.09 -4.23 -8.66
CA ASN A 14 -2.90 -4.05 -7.21
C ASN A 14 -4.24 -4.06 -6.47
N TYR A 15 -5.25 -3.35 -6.98
CA TYR A 15 -6.60 -3.36 -6.40
C TYR A 15 -7.22 -4.76 -6.44
N TYR A 16 -7.13 -5.46 -7.58
CA TYR A 16 -7.64 -6.81 -7.74
C TYR A 16 -6.98 -7.81 -6.77
N SER A 17 -5.69 -7.64 -6.49
CA SER A 17 -4.93 -8.52 -5.59
C SER A 17 -5.57 -8.63 -4.20
N MET A 18 -6.22 -7.58 -3.70
CA MET A 18 -6.91 -7.61 -2.40
C MET A 18 -8.07 -8.61 -2.38
N PHE A 19 -8.81 -8.71 -3.49
CA PHE A 19 -9.91 -9.66 -3.63
C PHE A 19 -9.38 -11.08 -3.79
N LYS A 20 -8.26 -11.24 -4.51
CA LYS A 20 -7.68 -12.56 -4.79
C LYS A 20 -6.91 -13.16 -3.61
N LEU A 21 -6.16 -12.35 -2.88
CA LEU A 21 -5.24 -12.79 -1.81
C LEU A 21 -5.85 -12.67 -0.40
N GLY A 22 -7.02 -12.05 -0.28
CA GLY A 22 -7.70 -11.89 1.02
C GLY A 22 -6.93 -11.02 2.02
N VAL A 23 -6.07 -10.11 1.55
CA VAL A 23 -5.29 -9.22 2.40
C VAL A 23 -6.14 -8.07 2.94
N SER A 24 -5.86 -7.65 4.18
CA SER A 24 -6.57 -6.54 4.83
C SER A 24 -6.24 -5.17 4.22
N GLY A 25 -5.06 -5.02 3.62
CA GLY A 25 -4.64 -3.78 2.99
C GLY A 25 -3.61 -3.99 1.88
N SER A 26 -3.49 -2.99 1.01
CA SER A 26 -2.47 -2.92 -0.04
C SER A 26 -1.88 -1.52 -0.13
N VAL A 27 -0.64 -1.46 -0.61
CA VAL A 27 0.06 -0.22 -0.91
C VAL A 27 0.85 -0.40 -2.20
N GLN A 28 0.73 0.56 -3.11
CA GLN A 28 1.49 0.61 -4.35
C GLN A 28 2.25 1.93 -4.43
N ILE A 29 3.54 1.84 -4.73
CA ILE A 29 4.38 2.99 -5.09
C ILE A 29 4.12 3.34 -6.56
N THR A 30 3.66 4.57 -6.84
CA THR A 30 3.36 5.03 -8.21
C THR A 30 3.26 6.55 -8.30
N GLY A 31 3.87 7.13 -9.35
CA GLY A 31 3.67 8.53 -9.74
C GLY A 31 2.40 8.79 -10.57
N SER A 32 1.59 7.76 -10.83
CA SER A 32 0.41 7.82 -11.70
C SER A 32 0.75 8.30 -13.12
N HIS A 33 0.39 9.54 -13.48
CA HIS A 33 0.72 10.18 -14.75
C HIS A 33 1.63 11.40 -14.57
N ASN A 34 2.15 11.59 -13.35
CA ASN A 34 3.04 12.69 -13.05
C ASN A 34 4.41 12.48 -13.71
N PRO A 35 5.17 13.55 -13.92
CA PRO A 35 6.55 13.46 -14.41
C PRO A 35 7.41 12.46 -13.60
N PRO A 36 8.49 11.91 -14.19
CA PRO A 36 9.28 10.82 -13.60
C PRO A 36 9.88 11.11 -12.22
N GLU A 37 10.08 12.40 -11.89
CA GLU A 37 10.57 12.85 -10.60
C GLU A 37 9.54 12.71 -9.47
N PHE A 38 8.26 12.50 -9.80
CA PHE A 38 7.20 12.32 -8.82
C PHE A 38 6.94 10.86 -8.50
N ASN A 39 6.70 10.60 -7.24
CA ASN A 39 6.20 9.32 -6.76
C ASN A 39 5.16 9.54 -5.67
N GLY A 40 4.47 8.47 -5.29
CA GLY A 40 3.44 8.52 -4.29
C GLY A 40 2.96 7.13 -3.93
N PHE A 41 1.93 7.08 -3.09
CA PHE A 41 1.33 5.83 -2.67
C PHE A 41 -0.15 5.81 -3.06
N LYS A 42 -0.58 4.71 -3.69
CA LYS A 42 -1.98 4.31 -3.72
C LYS A 42 -2.19 3.26 -2.63
N MET A 43 -3.03 3.56 -1.65
CA MET A 43 -3.29 2.70 -0.50
C MET A 43 -4.73 2.22 -0.49
N SER A 44 -4.95 1.04 0.05
CA SER A 44 -6.29 0.49 0.26
C SER A 44 -6.35 -0.31 1.54
N MET A 45 -7.49 -0.23 2.22
CA MET A 45 -7.79 -0.95 3.45
C MET A 45 -9.19 -1.52 3.33
N ASN A 46 -9.39 -2.78 3.70
CA ASN A 46 -10.68 -3.47 3.64
C ASN A 46 -11.39 -3.32 2.28
N LYS A 47 -10.63 -3.48 1.19
CA LYS A 47 -11.09 -3.38 -0.21
C LYS A 47 -11.63 -2.00 -0.61
N LYS A 48 -11.30 -0.95 0.14
CA LYS A 48 -11.64 0.45 -0.15
C LYS A 48 -10.38 1.29 -0.25
N ALA A 49 -10.45 2.36 -1.04
CA ALA A 49 -9.36 3.33 -1.11
C ALA A 49 -9.19 4.04 0.24
N VAL A 50 -7.95 4.37 0.58
CA VAL A 50 -7.62 5.30 1.68
C VAL A 50 -7.58 6.70 1.08
N TYR A 51 -8.46 7.60 1.52
CA TYR A 51 -8.58 8.97 0.99
C TYR A 51 -9.10 9.95 2.06
N GLY A 52 -9.00 11.25 1.79
CA GLY A 52 -9.56 12.29 2.68
C GLY A 52 -9.02 12.18 4.12
N ASP A 53 -9.95 12.06 5.08
CA ASP A 53 -9.64 12.00 6.51
C ASP A 53 -8.80 10.77 6.90
N ASP A 54 -8.85 9.68 6.14
CA ASP A 54 -8.01 8.51 6.41
C ASP A 54 -6.51 8.86 6.23
N ILE A 55 -6.19 9.73 5.26
CA ILE A 55 -4.81 10.20 5.04
C ILE A 55 -4.36 11.08 6.21
N GLN A 56 -5.23 11.96 6.69
CA GLN A 56 -4.94 12.82 7.84
C GLN A 56 -4.81 12.03 9.15
N SER A 57 -5.57 10.93 9.27
CA SER A 57 -5.45 10.00 10.39
C SER A 57 -4.10 9.29 10.38
N LEU A 58 -3.65 8.81 9.22
CA LEU A 58 -2.31 8.22 9.06
C LEU A 58 -1.22 9.24 9.40
N TYR A 59 -1.34 10.48 8.93
CA TYR A 59 -0.41 11.56 9.27
C TYR A 59 -0.35 11.78 10.79
N SER A 60 -1.49 11.83 11.47
CA SER A 60 -1.57 11.98 12.92
C SER A 60 -0.92 10.83 13.68
N ILE A 61 -1.09 9.59 13.22
CA ILE A 61 -0.44 8.40 13.78
C ILE A 61 1.10 8.53 13.69
N ILE A 62 1.60 9.00 12.56
CA ILE A 62 3.04 9.23 12.32
C ILE A 62 3.56 10.32 13.26
N GLN A 63 2.88 11.48 13.32
CA GLN A 63 3.28 12.62 14.17
C GLN A 63 3.35 12.23 15.65
N ARG A 64 2.39 11.45 16.13
CA ARG A 64 2.34 10.99 17.52
C ARG A 64 3.27 9.80 17.80
N LYS A 65 3.99 9.30 16.79
CA LYS A 65 4.85 8.11 16.87
C LYS A 65 4.12 6.85 17.39
N ILE A 66 2.82 6.74 17.12
CA ILE A 66 1.99 5.60 17.55
C ILE A 66 2.11 4.48 16.51
N MET A 67 3.31 3.95 16.35
CA MET A 67 3.62 2.96 15.32
C MET A 67 4.31 1.75 15.91
N LYS A 68 3.99 0.57 15.39
CA LYS A 68 4.70 -0.67 15.70
C LYS A 68 5.68 -0.99 14.56
N LYS A 69 6.89 -1.41 14.90
CA LYS A 69 7.86 -1.87 13.91
C LYS A 69 7.44 -3.25 13.39
N GLY A 70 7.16 -3.34 12.09
CA GLY A 70 6.93 -4.61 11.40
C GLY A 70 8.23 -5.24 10.90
N LYS A 71 8.25 -6.57 10.71
CA LYS A 71 9.31 -7.25 9.96
C LYS A 71 8.89 -7.33 8.50
N VAL A 72 9.71 -6.81 7.59
CA VAL A 72 9.54 -7.05 6.15
C VAL A 72 10.05 -8.45 5.86
N PRO A 73 9.23 -9.38 5.32
CA PRO A 73 9.70 -10.71 4.95
C PRO A 73 10.84 -10.61 3.92
N LYS A 74 11.87 -11.45 4.06
CA LYS A 74 12.85 -11.63 2.99
C LYS A 74 12.09 -12.08 1.74
N HIS A 75 12.37 -11.42 0.62
CA HIS A 75 11.67 -11.55 -0.67
C HIS A 75 11.20 -12.97 -0.97
N ARG A 76 9.89 -13.16 -1.06
CA ARG A 76 9.30 -14.23 -1.87
C ARG A 76 8.55 -13.54 -3.00
N THR A 77 9.28 -13.20 -4.06
CA THR A 77 8.67 -12.74 -5.31
C THR A 77 7.94 -13.93 -5.88
N ILE A 78 6.62 -13.86 -5.90
CA ILE A 78 5.78 -14.79 -6.67
C ILE A 78 5.80 -14.24 -8.10
N TYR A 79 6.57 -14.88 -8.98
CA TYR A 79 6.35 -14.79 -10.42
C TYR A 79 5.19 -15.71 -10.79
#